data_AF-A0A941U5B8-F1
#
_entry.id   AF-A0A941U5B8-F1
#
_cell.length_a   1.000
_cell.length_b   1.000
_cell.length_c   1.000
_cell.angle_alpha   90.00
_cell.angle_beta   90.00
_cell.angle_gamma   90.00
#
_symmetry.space_group_name_H-M   'P 1'
#
loop_
_entity.id
_entity.type
_entity.pdbx_description
1 polymer ?
#
loop_
_entity_poly.entity_id
_entity_poly.type
_entity_poly.pdbx_seq_one_letter_code
_entity_poly.pdbx_strand_id
1 'polypeptide(L)' 'MIERRSDDPPIAVAHGDAEAAKLAVLRLLEQQPELSQRELSDTLGLSLGKTHYVLHSLLDRGLVKAGNFRRSDRKLAYA' A
#
# COMPACT_ATOMS: atom_id res chain seq x y z
N MET A 1 6.86 0.05 31.57
CA MET A 1 6.41 1.33 31.01
C MET A 1 6.71 1.30 29.52
N ILE A 2 5.77 0.82 28.71
CA ILE A 2 5.89 0.77 27.25
C ILE A 2 4.93 1.85 26.78
N GLU A 3 5.45 3.00 26.37
CA GLU A 3 4.62 4.09 25.87
C GLU A 3 3.91 3.61 24.60
N ARG A 4 2.57 3.62 24.66
CA ARG A 4 1.74 3.55 23.47
C ARG A 4 2.03 4.80 22.64
N ARG A 5 2.66 4.63 21.48
CA ARG A 5 2.74 5.69 20.47
C ARG A 5 1.35 5.82 19.84
N SER A 6 0.79 7.01 19.91
CA SER A 6 -0.53 7.39 19.39
C SER A 6 -0.62 7.44 17.85
N ASP A 7 0.32 6.80 17.14
CA ASP A 7 0.39 6.72 15.67
C ASP A 7 0.39 5.27 15.16
N ASP A 8 -0.21 4.33 15.90
CA ASP A 8 -0.47 3.01 15.34
C ASP A 8 -1.46 3.17 14.17
N PRO A 9 -1.08 2.78 12.93
CA PRO A 9 -1.97 2.90 11.79
C PRO A 9 -3.25 2.11 12.04
N PRO A 10 -4.43 2.59 11.58
CA PRO A 10 -5.72 2.01 11.94
C PRO A 10 -5.95 0.57 11.43
N ILE A 11 -4.98 -0.05 10.75
CA ILE A 11 -5.10 -1.42 10.23
C ILE A 11 -3.72 -2.09 10.29
N ALA A 12 -3.38 -2.72 11.42
CA ALA A 12 -2.28 -3.67 11.48
C ALA A 12 -2.65 -4.92 10.67
N VAL A 13 -2.34 -4.93 9.37
CA VAL A 13 -2.51 -6.12 8.53
C VAL A 13 -1.48 -7.16 9.01
N ALA A 14 -1.93 -8.12 9.80
CA ALA A 14 -1.12 -9.25 10.24
C ALA A 14 -0.38 -9.85 9.04
N HIS A 15 0.93 -10.05 9.17
CA HIS A 15 1.85 -10.27 8.05
C HIS A 15 1.55 -11.50 7.14
N GLY A 16 0.51 -12.31 7.42
CA GLY A 16 0.16 -13.53 6.68
C GLY A 16 -1.00 -13.47 5.67
N ASP A 17 -1.97 -12.56 5.78
CA ASP A 17 -3.18 -12.64 4.95
C ASP A 17 -3.12 -11.71 3.72
N ALA A 18 -3.02 -12.33 2.53
CA ALA A 18 -2.97 -11.61 1.25
C ALA A 18 -4.32 -10.98 0.86
N GLU A 19 -5.44 -11.58 1.25
CA GLU A 19 -6.77 -11.05 0.97
C GLU A 19 -7.09 -9.86 1.90
N ALA A 20 -6.72 -9.96 3.18
CA ALA A 20 -6.82 -8.83 4.10
C ALA A 20 -5.98 -7.63 3.61
N ALA A 21 -4.77 -7.87 3.10
CA ALA A 21 -3.92 -6.82 2.53
C ALA A 21 -4.58 -6.16 1.30
N LYS A 22 -5.16 -6.94 0.39
CA LYS A 22 -5.90 -6.42 -0.78
C LYS A 22 -7.08 -5.55 -0.36
N LEU A 23 -7.88 -6.01 0.61
CA LEU A 23 -9.03 -5.26 1.11
C LEU A 23 -8.60 -3.95 1.78
N ALA A 24 -7.54 -3.98 2.60
CA ALA A 24 -7.00 -2.79 3.25
C ALA A 24 -6.49 -1.76 2.22
N VAL A 25 -5.77 -2.21 1.19
CA VAL A 25 -5.31 -1.34 0.09
C VAL A 25 -6.49 -0.71 -0.65
N LEU A 26 -7.52 -1.47 -0.99
CA LEU A 26 -8.71 -0.93 -1.67
C LEU A 26 -9.43 0.12 -0.83
N ARG A 27 -9.67 -0.15 0.46
CA ARG A 27 -10.32 0.79 1.37
C ARG A 27 -9.52 2.09 1.53
N LEU A 28 -8.19 1.97 1.60
CA LEU A 28 -7.32 3.12 1.76
C LEU A 28 -7.26 3.97 0.48
N LEU A 29 -7.19 3.34 -0.69
CA LEU A 29 -7.25 4.03 -1.98
C LEU A 29 -8.61 4.66 -2.27
N GLU A 30 -9.70 4.07 -1.77
CA GLU A 30 -11.04 4.66 -1.86
C GLU A 30 -11.12 5.98 -1.08
N GLN A 31 -10.47 6.06 0.07
CA GLN A 31 -10.45 7.27 0.91
C GLN A 31 -9.40 8.29 0.43
N GLN A 32 -8.24 7.81 -0.04
CA GLN A 32 -7.09 8.62 -0.41
C GLN A 32 -6.51 8.11 -1.74
N PRO A 33 -7.13 8.48 -2.88
CA PRO A 33 -6.77 7.96 -4.20
C PRO A 33 -5.38 8.37 -4.68
N GLU A 34 -4.78 9.42 -4.10
CA GLU A 34 -3.50 10.00 -4.50
C GLU A 34 -2.28 9.37 -3.79
N LEU A 35 -2.51 8.39 -2.90
CA LEU A 35 -1.42 7.76 -2.15
C LEU A 35 -0.45 7.02 -3.06
N SER A 36 0.83 7.29 -2.87
CA SER A 36 1.90 6.55 -3.50
C SER A 36 2.05 5.16 -2.89
N GLN A 37 2.78 4.29 -3.59
CA GLN A 37 3.08 2.94 -3.13
C GLN A 37 3.82 2.92 -1.79
N ARG A 38 4.72 3.88 -1.57
CA ARG A 38 5.50 4.00 -0.34
C ARG A 38 4.59 4.41 0.82
N GLU A 39 3.74 5.40 0.61
CA GLU A 39 2.78 5.85 1.64
C GLU A 39 1.78 4.75 2.00
N LEU A 40 1.30 3.95 1.04
CA LEU A 40 0.49 2.76 1.33
C LEU A 40 1.25 1.72 2.16
N SER A 41 2.53 1.51 1.86
CA SER A 41 3.39 0.59 2.59
C SER A 41 3.50 1.01 4.06
N ASP A 42 3.83 2.28 4.28
CA ASP A 42 4.04 2.86 5.60
C ASP A 42 2.72 2.90 6.39
N THR A 43 1.62 3.26 5.74
CA THR A 43 0.29 3.35 6.36
C THR A 43 -0.29 1.98 6.72
N LEU A 44 0.01 0.92 5.94
CA LEU A 44 -0.54 -0.42 6.19
C LEU A 44 0.43 -1.35 6.93
N GLY A 45 1.63 -0.88 7.26
CA GLY A 45 2.68 -1.70 7.85
C GLY A 45 3.11 -2.87 6.95
N LEU A 46 2.94 -2.72 5.63
CA LEU A 46 3.35 -3.70 4.63
C LEU A 46 4.77 -3.43 4.18
N SER A 47 5.48 -4.47 3.73
CA SER A 47 6.73 -4.26 3.01
C SER A 47 6.46 -3.68 1.62
N LEU A 48 7.40 -2.88 1.10
CA LEU A 48 7.25 -2.27 -0.22
C LEU A 48 6.99 -3.30 -1.33
N GLY A 49 7.62 -4.47 -1.23
CA GLY A 49 7.43 -5.59 -2.17
C GLY A 49 6.05 -6.25 -2.02
N LYS A 50 5.53 -6.42 -0.80
CA LYS A 50 4.16 -6.94 -0.59
C LYS A 50 3.12 -5.94 -1.11
N THR A 51 3.34 -4.64 -0.87
CA THR A 51 2.52 -3.55 -1.43
C THR A 51 2.53 -3.58 -2.96
N HIS A 52 3.71 -3.74 -3.59
CA HIS A 52 3.84 -3.88 -5.04
C HIS A 52 3.01 -5.04 -5.58
N TYR A 53 3.18 -6.22 -4.98
CA TYR A 53 2.50 -7.44 -5.37
C TYR A 53 0.98 -7.29 -5.27
N VAL A 54 0.48 -6.75 -4.15
CA VAL A 54 -0.95 -6.52 -3.95
C VAL A 54 -1.51 -5.58 -5.00
N LEU A 55 -0.86 -4.43 -5.23
CA LEU A 55 -1.30 -3.45 -6.23
C LEU A 55 -1.33 -4.03 -7.64
N HIS A 56 -0.28 -4.75 -8.03
CA HIS A 56 -0.23 -5.40 -9.34
C HIS A 56 -1.35 -6.44 -9.48
N SER A 57 -1.61 -7.24 -8.44
CA SER A 57 -2.70 -8.21 -8.46
C SER A 57 -4.10 -7.56 -8.56
N LEU A 58 -4.27 -6.34 -8.04
CA LEU A 58 -5.50 -5.57 -8.15
C LEU A 58 -5.64 -4.92 -9.53
N LEU A 59 -4.54 -4.45 -10.11
CA LEU A 59 -4.46 -3.94 -11.48
C LEU A 59 -4.80 -5.03 -12.50
N ASP A 60 -4.21 -6.22 -12.37
CA ASP A 60 -4.45 -7.38 -13.24
C ASP A 60 -5.93 -7.82 -13.22
N ARG A 61 -6.62 -7.59 -12.11
CA ARG A 61 -8.06 -7.85 -11.94
C ARG A 61 -8.96 -6.69 -12.36
N GLY A 62 -8.39 -5.55 -12.77
CA GLY A 62 -9.14 -4.34 -13.14
C GLY A 62 -9.78 -3.59 -11.97
N LEU A 63 -9.38 -3.88 -10.73
CA LEU A 63 -9.95 -3.28 -9.52
C LEU A 63 -9.29 -1.94 -9.17
N VAL A 64 -8.08 -1.68 -9.67
CA VAL A 64 -7.35 -0.42 -9.52
C VAL A 64 -6.88 0.03 -10.90
N LYS A 65 -6.79 1.34 -11.15
CA LYS A 65 -6.22 1.90 -12.39
C LYS A 65 -4.92 2.63 -12.09
N ALA A 66 -3.93 2.47 -12.96
CA ALA A 66 -2.59 3.06 -12.78
C ALA A 66 -2.55 4.60 -12.91
N GLY A 67 -3.67 5.27 -13.22
CA GLY A 67 -3.74 6.74 -13.24
C GLY A 67 -3.57 7.38 -11.85
N ASN A 68 -3.84 6.63 -10.79
CA ASN A 68 -3.69 7.07 -9.40
C ASN A 68 -2.26 6.83 -8.87
N PHE A 69 -1.54 5.86 -9.42
CA PHE A 69 -0.11 5.73 -9.18
C PHE A 69 0.60 6.66 -10.13
N ARG A 70 0.80 7.91 -9.69
CA ARG A 70 1.71 8.82 -10.38
C ARG A 70 3.01 8.06 -10.58
N ARG A 71 3.31 7.67 -11.84
CA ARG A 71 4.59 7.08 -12.20
C ARG A 71 5.65 8.01 -11.63
N SER A 72 6.38 7.54 -10.63
CA SER A 72 7.64 8.16 -10.29
C SER A 72 8.53 7.94 -11.52
N ASP A 73 8.53 8.89 -12.45
CA ASP A 73 9.42 8.91 -13.62
C ASP A 73 10.90 9.07 -13.22
N ARG A 74 11.23 9.00 -11.92
CA ARG A 74 12.59 8.76 -11.44
C ARG A 74 12.95 7.27 -11.49
N LYS A 75 12.99 6.69 -12.68
CA LYS A 75 13.81 5.49 -12.98
C LYS A 75 15.28 5.86 -13.23
N LEU A 76 15.82 6.80 -12.44
CA LEU A 76 17.25 7.13 -12.44
C LEU A 76 17.83 6.75 -11.08
N ALA A 77 18.22 5.48 -10.91
CA ALA A 77 19.28 5.02 -10.00
C ALA A 77 19.26 3.49 -9.87
N TYR A 78 19.51 2.78 -10.96
CA TYR A 78 20.25 1.53 -10.97
C TYR A 78 21.01 1.51 -12.31
N ALA A 79 22.13 2.22 -12.32
CA ALA A 79 23.21 2.10 -13.29
C ALA A 79 24.48 1.88 -12.48
#